data_AF-F1W412-F1
#
_entry.id   AF-F1W412-F1
#
_cell.length_a   1.000
_cell.length_b   1.000
_cell.length_c   1.000
_cell.angle_alpha   90.00
_cell.angle_beta   90.00
_cell.angle_gamma   90.00
#
_symmetry.space_group_name_H-M   'P 1'
#
loop_
_entity.id
_entity.type
_entity.pdbx_description
1 polymer ?
#
loop_
_entity_poly.entity_id
_entity_poly.type
_entity_poly.pdbx_seq_one_letter_code
_entity_poly.pdbx_strand_id
1 'polypeptide(L)' 'MRMEAGETGVGVGIYATALWLIGRDGALADLAAPEHDRGALDLDVQQAVDLGKARAFSSARTSQRRKENRAKKESPDE' A
#
# COMPACT_ATOMS: atom_id res chain seq x y z
N MET A 1 10.77 22.21 13.32
CA MET A 1 11.38 21.19 14.19
C MET A 1 11.53 19.92 13.35
N ARG A 2 12.69 19.72 12.72
CA ARG A 2 13.03 18.46 12.04
C ARG A 2 13.65 17.58 13.11
N MET A 3 12.94 16.51 13.50
CA MET A 3 13.43 15.56 14.49
C MET A 3 14.53 14.74 13.80
N GLU A 4 15.75 14.94 14.28
CA GLU A 4 17.00 14.36 13.80
C GLU A 4 16.89 12.85 13.55
N ALA A 5 17.60 12.41 12.53
CA ALA A 5 17.69 11.05 12.04
C ALA A 5 18.02 10.04 13.15
N GLY A 6 17.24 8.96 13.27
CA GLY A 6 17.79 7.73 13.82
C GLY A 6 16.80 6.71 14.37
N GLU A 7 15.95 7.08 15.33
CA GLU A 7 15.27 6.05 16.11
C GLU A 7 13.86 6.48 16.55
N THR A 8 12.86 5.90 15.90
CA THR A 8 11.42 6.22 16.06
C THR A 8 10.95 6.11 17.52
N GLY A 9 11.54 5.19 18.29
CA GLY A 9 11.19 4.99 19.71
C GLY A 9 11.57 6.18 20.61
N VAL A 10 12.68 6.86 20.33
CA VAL A 10 13.14 8.03 21.10
C VAL A 10 12.27 9.26 20.81
N GLY A 11 11.84 9.42 19.55
CA GLY A 11 10.93 10.49 19.15
C GLY A 11 9.58 10.42 19.86
N VAL A 12 8.96 9.23 19.89
CA VAL A 12 7.65 9.01 20.53
C VAL A 12 7.70 9.28 22.05
N GLY A 13 8.78 8.90 22.74
CA GLY A 13 8.92 9.13 24.19
C GLY A 13 8.92 10.61 24.57
N ILE A 14 9.56 11.46 23.75
CA ILE A 14 9.59 12.92 23.96
C ILE A 14 8.20 13.53 23.76
N TYR A 15 7.48 13.14 22.70
CA TYR A 15 6.10 13.61 22.47
C TYR A 15 5.15 13.16 23.58
N ALA A 16 5.24 11.90 24.01
CA ALA A 16 4.41 11.37 25.09
C ALA A 16 4.65 12.15 26.41
N THR A 17 5.91 12.42 26.74
CA THR A 17 6.27 13.18 27.95
C THR A 17 5.78 14.63 27.87
N ALA A 18 5.93 15.29 26.72
CA ALA A 18 5.46 16.66 26.53
C ALA A 18 3.94 16.76 26.64
N LEU A 19 3.20 15.83 26.02
CA LEU A 19 1.73 15.76 26.10
C LEU A 19 1.24 15.49 27.53
N TRP A 20 1.94 14.64 28.27
CA TRP A 20 1.64 14.38 29.68
C TRP A 20 1.79 15.63 30.56
N LEU A 21 2.88 16.39 30.39
CA LEU A 21 3.13 17.61 31.17
C LEU A 21 2.08 18.71 30.92
N ILE A 22 1.42 18.73 29.77
CA ILE A 22 0.37 19.70 29.42
C ILE A 22 -1.05 19.16 29.63
N GLY A 23 -1.20 17.99 30.25
CA GLY A 23 -2.51 17.37 30.51
C GLY A 23 -3.27 16.96 29.25
N ARG A 24 -2.56 16.60 28.19
CA ARG A 24 -3.13 16.24 26.88
C ARG A 24 -2.68 14.85 26.42
N ASP A 25 -2.56 13.92 27.35
CA ASP A 25 -2.15 12.53 27.12
C ASP A 25 -3.05 11.80 26.10
N GLY A 26 -4.35 12.12 26.04
CA GLY A 26 -5.28 11.58 25.05
C GLY A 26 -4.95 11.92 23.59
N ALA A 27 -4.21 13.01 23.32
CA ALA A 27 -3.82 13.39 21.95
C ALA A 27 -2.73 12.48 21.35
N LEU A 28 -2.10 11.64 22.17
CA LEU A 28 -1.15 10.65 21.66
C LEU A 28 -1.85 9.56 20.84
N ALA A 29 -3.10 9.22 21.19
CA ALA A 29 -3.91 8.26 20.44
C ALA A 29 -4.24 8.80 19.03
N ASP A 30 -4.49 10.11 18.90
CA ASP A 30 -4.78 10.76 17.63
C ASP A 30 -3.57 10.74 16.67
N LEU A 31 -2.35 10.74 17.21
CA LEU A 31 -1.12 10.71 16.41
C LEU A 31 -0.92 9.39 15.68
N ALA A 32 -1.41 8.29 16.25
CA ALA A 32 -1.37 6.96 15.66
C ALA A 32 -2.72 6.52 15.05
N ALA A 33 -3.69 7.43 15.00
CA ALA A 33 -5.01 7.12 14.45
C ALA A 33 -4.89 6.84 12.94
N PRO A 34 -5.39 5.70 12.45
CA PRO A 34 -5.26 5.32 11.05
C PRO A 34 -5.90 6.35 10.09
N GLU A 35 -6.88 7.12 10.54
CA GLU A 35 -7.51 8.20 9.77
C GLU A 35 -6.56 9.37 9.48
N HIS A 36 -5.51 9.52 10.29
CA HIS A 36 -4.48 10.57 10.12
C HIS A 36 -3.21 10.05 9.45
N ASP A 37 -3.05 8.72 9.30
CA ASP A 37 -1.92 8.11 8.59
C ASP A 37 -2.18 8.05 7.08
N ARG A 38 -2.03 9.22 6.45
CA ARG A 38 -2.19 9.37 5.00
C ARG A 38 -1.19 8.54 4.19
N GLY A 39 -0.01 8.26 4.77
CA GLY A 39 1.02 7.45 4.12
C GLY A 39 0.59 5.99 4.00
N ALA A 40 -0.01 5.43 5.05
CA ALA A 40 -0.58 4.08 5.00
C ALA A 40 -1.71 3.96 3.95
N LEU A 41 -2.61 4.95 3.90
CA LEU A 41 -3.68 4.97 2.89
C LEU A 41 -3.15 5.03 1.45
N ASP A 42 -2.15 5.87 1.20
CA ASP A 42 -1.54 5.99 -0.13
C ASP A 42 -0.84 4.67 -0.55
N LEU A 43 -0.19 3.98 0.39
CA LEU A 43 0.42 2.67 0.16
C LEU A 43 -0.62 1.60 -0.17
N ASP A 44 -1.76 1.58 0.52
CA ASP A 44 -2.84 0.63 0.26
C ASP A 44 -3.47 0.85 -1.12
N VAL A 45 -3.69 2.12 -1.49
CA VAL A 45 -4.16 2.49 -2.83
C VAL A 45 -3.19 2.01 -3.90
N GLN A 46 -1.90 2.24 -3.71
CA GLN A 46 -0.86 1.80 -4.66
C GLN A 46 -0.86 0.28 -4.83
N GLN A 47 -0.91 -0.47 -3.72
CA GLN A 47 -1.01 -1.93 -3.74
C GLN A 47 -2.24 -2.43 -4.50
N ALA A 48 -3.41 -1.80 -4.27
CA ALA A 48 -4.64 -2.16 -4.96
C ALA A 48 -4.54 -1.91 -6.48
N VAL A 49 -3.94 -0.79 -6.89
CA VAL A 49 -3.70 -0.46 -8.30
C VAL A 49 -2.79 -1.49 -8.96
N ASP A 50 -1.68 -1.85 -8.32
CA ASP A 50 -0.70 -2.79 -8.88
C ASP A 50 -1.26 -4.21 -8.97
N LEU A 51 -2.05 -4.63 -7.98
CA LEU A 51 -2.80 -5.88 -8.04
C LEU A 51 -3.79 -5.89 -9.21
N GLY A 52 -4.50 -4.78 -9.44
CA GLY A 52 -5.42 -4.61 -10.57
C GLY A 52 -4.72 -4.78 -11.92
N LYS A 53 -3.57 -4.11 -12.09
CA LYS A 53 -2.74 -4.25 -13.29
C LYS A 53 -2.28 -5.68 -13.52
N ALA A 54 -1.75 -6.35 -12.49
CA ALA A 54 -1.28 -7.74 -12.58
C ALA A 54 -2.40 -8.70 -13.01
N ARG A 55 -3.61 -8.52 -12.47
CA ARG A 55 -4.81 -9.30 -12.85
C ARG A 55 -5.24 -9.02 -14.30
N ALA A 56 -5.17 -7.78 -14.76
CA ALA A 56 -5.47 -7.43 -16.15
C ALA A 56 -4.49 -8.10 -17.13
N PHE A 57 -3.18 -8.03 -16.84
CA PHE A 57 -2.14 -8.65 -17.69
C PHE A 57 -2.28 -10.18 -17.76
N SER A 58 -2.50 -10.85 -16.63
CA SER A 58 -2.69 -12.31 -16.60
C SER A 58 -3.94 -12.75 -17.36
N SER A 59 -5.03 -11.98 -17.25
CA SER A 59 -6.27 -12.22 -18.02
C SER A 59 -6.05 -12.04 -19.52
N ALA A 60 -5.37 -10.96 -19.92
CA ALA A 60 -5.03 -10.68 -21.31
C ALA A 60 -4.17 -11.80 -21.92
N ARG A 61 -3.12 -12.23 -21.21
CA ARG A 61 -2.23 -13.31 -21.64
C ARG A 61 -2.98 -14.64 -21.82
N THR A 62 -3.89 -14.96 -20.91
CA THR A 62 -4.73 -16.17 -21.00
C THR A 62 -5.64 -16.11 -22.23
N SER A 63 -6.21 -14.94 -22.51
CA SER A 63 -7.07 -14.74 -23.68
C SER A 63 -6.31 -14.87 -25.00
N GLN A 64 -5.08 -14.34 -25.08
CA GLN A 64 -4.20 -14.46 -26.24
C GLN A 64 -3.83 -15.92 -26.51
N ARG A 65 -3.40 -16.65 -25.47
CA ARG A 65 -3.07 -18.08 -25.61
C ARG A 65 -4.26 -18.93 -26.07
N ARG A 66 -5.48 -18.58 -25.65
CA ARG A 66 -6.70 -19.24 -26.13
C ARG A 66 -6.96 -18.96 -27.61
N LYS A 67 -6.74 -17.73 -28.08
CA LYS A 67 -6.85 -17.35 -29.50
C LYS A 67 -5.81 -18.08 -30.35
N GLU A 68 -4.56 -18.11 -29.91
CA GLU A 68 -3.46 -18.84 -30.57
C GLU A 68 -3.77 -20.34 -30.70
N ASN A 69 -4.23 -20.97 -29.61
CA ASN A 69 -4.62 -22.38 -29.63
C ASN A 69 -5.80 -22.66 -30.56
N ARG A 70 -6.74 -21.71 -30.68
CA ARG A 70 -7.87 -21.83 -31.60
C ARG A 70 -7.42 -21.72 -33.06
N ALA A 71 -6.56 -20.74 -33.38
CA ALA A 71 -6.01 -20.58 -34.72
C ALA A 71 -5.18 -21.80 -35.15
N LYS A 72 -4.41 -22.39 -34.24
CA LYS A 72 -3.66 -23.63 -34.51
C LYS A 72 -4.56 -24.84 -34.76
N LYS A 73 -5.74 -24.90 -34.13
CA LYS A 73 -6.72 -25.98 -34.33
C LYS A 73 -7.50 -25.82 -35.65
N GLU A 74 -7.69 -24.59 -36.12
CA GLU A 74 -8.39 -24.25 -37.37
C GLU A 74 -7.47 -24.35 -38.61
N SER A 75 -6.17 -24.62 -38.44
CA SER A 75 -5.23 -24.98 -39.51
C SER A 75 -4.77 -26.45 -39.39
N PRO A 76 -5.66 -27.45 -39.55
CA PRO A 76 -5.24 -28.84 -39.64
C PRO A 76 -4.71 -29.14 -41.05
N ASP A 77 -3.41 -29.46 -41.10
CA ASP A 77 -2.64 -30.14 -42.16
C ASP A 77 -3.16 -30.03 -43.60
N GLU A 78 -2.45 -29.25 -44.44
CA GLU A 78 -2.34 -29.50 -45.89
C GLU A 78 -1.54 -30.79 -46.16
#